data_AF-A0A1I5DCB3-F1
#
_entry.id   AF-A0A1I5DCB3-F1
#
_cell.length_a   1.000
_cell.length_b   1.000
_cell.length_c   1.000
_cell.angle_alpha   90.00
_cell.angle_beta   90.00
_cell.angle_gamma   90.00
#
_symmetry.space_group_name_H-M   'P 1'
#
loop_
_entity.id
_entity.type
_entity.pdbx_description
1 polymer ?
#
loop_
_entity_poly.entity_id
_entity_poly.type
_entity_poly.pdbx_seq_one_letter_code
_entity_poly.pdbx_strand_id
1 'polypeptide(L)'
;MLSILGKDEIIKNVYLLSRSRPGSENIKKVKDLKPFYLDFLKNHQPYHPINFFNEIIVSNEEKINALILAYQPSALDDLNQVKMIGEKHSADKYQELSTLVKNGYTHLADSDKDVKLIFDLVIHTIFFRKSTSSSNVSSFGGSSSTAIGSIWISGHGALTPHDVAEFLLHELTHHLLFIDERCHEQFHYAEIIKPENYSTSALLGKKRPLDKVVHSILVSHEILNARQKFLNGGNVTIHPKTSILKENTNQSIAEILGMKNLNNLITNRTKEFIMTVRENLN
;
A
#
# COMPACT_ATOMS: atom_id res chain seq x y z
N MET A 1 -4.91 2.31 6.73
CA MET A 1 -4.49 3.25 7.78
C MET A 1 -5.55 4.30 8.14
N LEU A 2 -6.55 4.58 7.30
CA LEU A 2 -7.55 5.61 7.58
C LEU A 2 -8.42 5.27 8.80
N SER A 3 -8.83 4.01 8.97
CA SER A 3 -9.63 3.60 10.14
C SER A 3 -8.80 3.47 11.43
N ILE A 4 -7.47 3.39 11.31
CA ILE A 4 -6.54 3.20 12.43
C ILE A 4 -6.00 4.54 12.93
N LEU A 5 -5.47 5.37 12.03
CA LEU A 5 -4.86 6.66 12.37
C LEU A 5 -5.83 7.84 12.28
N GLY A 6 -6.85 7.72 11.44
CA GLY A 6 -7.67 8.85 11.04
C GLY A 6 -6.98 9.77 10.03
N LYS A 7 -7.79 10.52 9.30
CA LYS A 7 -7.35 11.46 8.26
C LYS A 7 -6.35 12.49 8.80
N ASP A 8 -6.60 13.07 9.96
CA ASP A 8 -5.83 14.21 10.46
C ASP A 8 -4.38 13.82 10.80
N GLU A 9 -4.16 12.64 11.39
CA GLU A 9 -2.81 12.14 11.67
C GLU A 9 -2.06 11.77 10.38
N ILE A 10 -2.77 11.24 9.37
CA ILE A 10 -2.19 11.01 8.03
C ILE A 10 -1.75 12.32 7.39
N ILE A 11 -2.60 13.36 7.40
CA ILE A 11 -2.26 14.68 6.86
C ILE A 11 -1.07 15.27 7.60
N LYS A 12 -1.03 15.15 8.93
CA LYS A 12 0.09 15.59 9.76
C LYS A 12 1.38 14.88 9.39
N ASN A 13 1.38 13.56 9.18
CA ASN A 13 2.56 12.84 8.71
C ASN A 13 3.04 13.36 7.34
N VAL A 14 2.14 13.55 6.39
CA VAL A 14 2.49 14.15 5.08
C VAL A 14 3.07 15.55 5.24
N TYR A 15 2.50 16.36 6.14
CA TYR A 15 3.03 17.69 6.46
C TYR A 15 4.43 17.63 7.09
N LEU A 16 4.68 16.70 8.03
CA LEU A 16 5.99 16.52 8.66
C LEU A 16 7.09 16.22 7.62
N LEU A 17 6.77 15.42 6.61
CA LEU A 17 7.69 15.13 5.50
C LEU A 17 7.88 16.34 4.55
N SER A 18 6.85 17.19 4.44
CA SER A 18 6.81 18.32 3.49
C SER A 18 7.41 19.62 4.06
N ARG A 19 7.36 19.82 5.39
CA ARG A 19 7.64 21.12 6.02
C ARG A 19 9.10 21.57 5.98
N SER A 20 10.05 20.66 5.74
CA SER A 20 11.48 20.98 5.70
C SER A 20 11.92 21.66 4.39
N ARG A 21 10.99 21.91 3.45
CA ARG A 21 11.27 22.51 2.15
C ARG A 21 11.17 24.04 2.18
N PRO A 22 12.02 24.76 1.42
CA PRO A 22 11.83 26.19 1.19
C PRO A 22 10.43 26.46 0.64
N GLY A 23 9.74 27.49 1.16
CA GLY A 23 8.38 27.81 0.74
C GLY A 23 7.28 27.10 1.53
N SER A 24 7.61 26.21 2.48
CA SER A 24 6.63 25.46 3.27
C SER A 24 5.76 26.35 4.16
N GLU A 25 6.17 27.58 4.43
CA GLU A 25 5.35 28.62 5.08
C GLU A 25 4.07 28.97 4.28
N ASN A 26 4.03 28.60 3.00
CA ASN A 26 2.86 28.80 2.14
C ASN A 26 1.82 27.67 2.27
N ILE A 27 2.11 26.60 3.01
CA ILE A 27 1.15 25.52 3.28
C ILE A 27 0.11 26.04 4.28
N LYS A 28 -1.08 26.42 3.78
CA LYS A 28 -2.18 26.92 4.62
C LYS A 28 -3.35 25.94 4.70
N LYS A 29 -3.48 25.06 3.70
CA LYS A 29 -4.55 24.08 3.56
C LYS A 29 -4.00 22.76 3.04
N VAL A 30 -4.75 21.68 3.22
CA VAL A 30 -4.38 20.31 2.79
C VAL A 30 -4.02 20.27 1.30
N LYS A 31 -4.78 20.98 0.45
CA LYS A 31 -4.53 21.04 -0.99
C LYS A 31 -3.16 21.63 -1.36
N ASP A 32 -2.58 22.44 -0.46
CA ASP A 32 -1.28 23.08 -0.69
C ASP A 32 -0.13 22.10 -0.40
N LEU A 33 -0.39 20.96 0.26
CA LEU A 33 0.63 19.98 0.66
C LEU A 33 1.24 19.24 -0.53
N LYS A 34 0.43 18.87 -1.53
CA LYS A 34 0.86 17.92 -2.57
C LYS A 34 2.15 18.33 -3.27
N PRO A 35 2.33 19.59 -3.75
CA PRO A 35 3.59 19.99 -4.39
C PRO A 35 4.83 19.82 -3.49
N PHE A 36 4.72 20.20 -2.21
CA PHE A 36 5.84 20.06 -1.25
C PHE A 36 6.11 18.60 -0.89
N TYR A 37 5.06 17.79 -0.78
CA TYR A 37 5.19 16.36 -0.56
C TYR A 37 5.88 15.67 -1.75
N LEU A 38 5.49 16.01 -2.98
CA LEU A 38 6.14 15.48 -4.19
C LEU A 38 7.61 15.93 -4.29
N ASP A 39 7.93 17.16 -3.88
CA ASP A 39 9.33 17.61 -3.80
C ASP A 39 10.12 16.87 -2.70
N PHE A 40 9.50 16.59 -1.55
CA PHE A 40 10.08 15.70 -0.55
C PHE A 40 10.41 14.34 -1.16
N LEU A 41 9.43 13.70 -1.82
CA LEU A 41 9.63 12.40 -2.47
C LEU A 41 10.76 12.45 -3.49
N LYS A 42 10.80 13.46 -4.36
CA LYS A 42 11.85 13.60 -5.39
C LYS A 42 13.26 13.50 -4.81
N ASN A 43 13.48 14.07 -3.63
CA ASN A 43 14.77 14.00 -2.95
C ASN A 43 14.95 12.71 -2.15
N HIS A 44 13.86 12.16 -1.60
CA HIS A 44 13.89 10.93 -0.82
C HIS A 44 14.14 9.69 -1.69
N GLN A 45 13.54 9.64 -2.87
CA GLN A 45 13.63 8.54 -3.83
C GLN A 45 14.21 9.02 -5.18
N PRO A 46 15.47 9.51 -5.22
CA PRO A 46 16.03 10.24 -6.36
C PRO A 46 16.14 9.43 -7.65
N TYR A 47 16.11 8.09 -7.54
CA TYR A 47 16.20 7.18 -8.68
C TYR A 47 14.83 6.79 -9.26
N HIS A 48 13.73 7.25 -8.66
CA HIS A 48 12.38 6.90 -9.07
C HIS A 48 11.62 8.17 -9.49
N PRO A 49 11.08 8.22 -10.71
CA PRO A 49 10.46 9.43 -11.21
C PRO A 49 9.22 9.79 -10.40
N ILE A 50 9.08 11.08 -10.10
CA ILE A 50 7.90 11.64 -9.45
C ILE A 50 7.01 12.28 -10.50
N ASN A 51 5.73 11.93 -10.47
CA ASN A 51 4.74 12.53 -11.36
C ASN A 51 4.13 13.78 -10.70
N PHE A 52 4.48 14.95 -11.23
CA PHE A 52 3.93 16.23 -10.78
C PHE A 52 2.62 16.61 -11.49
N PHE A 53 2.15 15.79 -12.43
CA PHE A 53 0.92 16.04 -13.18
C PHE A 53 -0.30 15.47 -12.47
N ASN A 54 -1.49 16.00 -12.82
CA ASN A 54 -2.76 15.53 -12.26
C ASN A 54 -3.18 14.16 -12.80
N GLU A 55 -2.80 13.82 -14.05
CA GLU A 55 -3.04 12.48 -14.60
C GLU A 55 -2.06 11.50 -13.94
N ILE A 56 -2.60 10.63 -13.08
CA ILE A 56 -1.79 9.66 -12.32
C ILE A 56 -1.39 8.44 -13.15
N ILE A 57 -2.12 8.11 -14.23
CA ILE A 57 -1.78 6.96 -15.08
C ILE A 57 -0.67 7.36 -16.06
N VAL A 58 0.52 6.78 -15.90
CA VAL A 58 1.73 7.14 -16.67
C VAL A 58 2.02 6.11 -17.74
N SER A 59 1.93 6.49 -19.01
CA SER A 59 2.23 5.64 -20.18
C SER A 59 3.62 5.86 -20.79
N ASN A 60 4.42 6.79 -20.25
CA ASN A 60 5.76 7.07 -20.76
C ASN A 60 6.73 5.93 -20.38
N GLU A 61 7.24 5.21 -21.39
CA GLU A 61 8.06 4.01 -21.20
C GLU A 61 9.36 4.26 -20.43
N GLU A 62 10.03 5.40 -20.63
CA GLU A 62 11.26 5.73 -19.89
C GLU A 62 10.99 5.86 -18.39
N LYS A 63 9.92 6.59 -18.03
CA LYS A 63 9.48 6.72 -16.63
C LYS A 63 9.07 5.37 -16.04
N ILE A 64 8.30 4.57 -16.79
CA ILE A 64 7.89 3.24 -16.31
C ILE A 64 9.12 2.37 -16.06
N ASN A 65 10.08 2.33 -16.98
CA ASN A 65 11.29 1.52 -16.82
C ASN A 65 12.12 1.93 -15.59
N ALA A 66 12.18 3.23 -15.27
CA ALA A 66 12.82 3.71 -14.04
C ALA A 66 12.03 3.31 -12.76
N LEU A 67 10.69 3.27 -12.83
CA LEU A 67 9.85 2.82 -11.72
C LEU A 67 9.98 1.32 -11.46
N ILE A 68 10.10 0.49 -12.50
CA ILE A 68 10.25 -0.97 -12.36
C ILE A 68 11.43 -1.36 -11.47
N LEU A 69 12.50 -0.56 -11.48
CA LEU A 69 13.68 -0.78 -10.65
C LEU A 69 13.37 -0.66 -9.14
N ALA A 70 12.31 0.08 -8.77
CA ALA A 70 11.88 0.22 -7.38
C ALA A 70 11.21 -1.03 -6.81
N TYR A 71 10.69 -1.89 -7.68
CA TYR A 71 9.95 -3.11 -7.31
C TYR A 71 10.85 -4.37 -7.42
N GLN A 72 12.16 -4.17 -7.47
CA GLN A 72 13.12 -5.26 -7.41
C GLN A 72 13.34 -5.72 -5.96
N PRO A 73 13.78 -6.98 -5.76
CA PRO A 73 13.95 -7.52 -4.43
C PRO A 73 14.87 -6.73 -3.52
N SER A 74 14.48 -6.63 -2.24
CA SER A 74 15.29 -6.07 -1.15
C SER A 74 15.87 -7.18 -0.28
N ALA A 75 16.77 -6.84 0.66
CA ALA A 75 17.29 -7.81 1.63
C ALA A 75 16.21 -8.42 2.56
N LEU A 76 15.00 -7.86 2.57
CA LEU A 76 13.81 -8.37 3.29
C LEU A 76 12.96 -9.33 2.43
N ASP A 77 13.41 -9.68 1.23
CA ASP A 77 12.65 -10.54 0.31
C ASP A 77 12.80 -12.01 0.67
N ASP A 78 11.78 -12.51 1.37
CA ASP A 78 11.65 -13.87 1.85
C ASP A 78 11.20 -14.89 0.78
N LEU A 79 10.73 -14.41 -0.38
CA LEU A 79 10.08 -15.25 -1.40
C LEU A 79 10.82 -15.35 -2.73
N ASN A 80 12.10 -14.96 -2.82
CA ASN A 80 12.87 -14.93 -4.08
C ASN A 80 12.04 -14.28 -5.21
N GLN A 81 11.55 -13.06 -4.99
CA GLN A 81 10.71 -12.30 -5.92
C GLN A 81 11.50 -11.77 -7.15
N VAL A 82 12.38 -12.60 -7.70
CA VAL A 82 13.23 -12.28 -8.84
C VAL A 82 12.35 -11.85 -10.00
N LYS A 83 12.41 -10.54 -10.30
CA LYS A 83 11.73 -9.83 -11.40
C LYS A 83 10.22 -10.11 -11.48
N MET A 84 9.43 -9.79 -10.46
CA MET A 84 7.95 -9.91 -10.55
C MET A 84 7.31 -9.09 -11.66
N ILE A 85 7.93 -7.98 -12.04
CA ILE A 85 7.45 -7.12 -13.12
C ILE A 85 8.02 -7.60 -14.46
N GLY A 86 7.11 -7.99 -15.35
CA GLY A 86 7.38 -8.50 -16.68
C GLY A 86 7.19 -7.46 -17.77
N GLU A 87 6.84 -7.95 -18.96
CA GLU A 87 6.77 -7.16 -20.18
C GLU A 87 5.64 -6.11 -20.18
N LYS A 88 5.75 -5.17 -21.11
CA LYS A 88 4.68 -4.21 -21.40
C LYS A 88 3.41 -4.90 -21.92
N HIS A 89 2.28 -4.25 -21.68
CA HIS A 89 1.00 -4.60 -22.30
C HIS A 89 0.93 -4.07 -23.74
N SER A 90 -0.01 -4.59 -24.54
CA SER A 90 -0.38 -3.96 -25.81
C SER A 90 -1.05 -2.60 -25.55
N ALA A 91 -1.08 -1.72 -26.56
CA ALA A 91 -1.72 -0.41 -26.45
C ALA A 91 -3.21 -0.53 -26.07
N ASP A 92 -3.94 -1.44 -26.72
CA ASP A 92 -5.36 -1.69 -26.44
C ASP A 92 -5.58 -2.15 -24.99
N LYS A 93 -4.74 -3.08 -24.52
CA LYS A 93 -4.83 -3.55 -23.13
C LYS A 93 -4.47 -2.45 -22.13
N TYR A 94 -3.52 -1.59 -22.47
CA TYR A 94 -3.18 -0.42 -21.65
C TYR A 94 -4.37 0.54 -21.53
N GLN A 95 -5.10 0.79 -22.62
CA GLN A 95 -6.29 1.64 -22.62
C GLN A 95 -7.45 1.02 -21.85
N GLU A 96 -7.67 -0.29 -22.01
CA GLU A 96 -8.64 -1.07 -21.24
C GLU A 96 -8.36 -0.96 -19.73
N LEU A 97 -7.12 -1.24 -19.31
CA LEU A 97 -6.70 -1.13 -17.91
C LEU A 97 -6.80 0.30 -17.39
N SER A 98 -6.45 1.29 -18.20
CA SER A 98 -6.60 2.71 -17.84
C SER A 98 -8.07 3.05 -17.54
N THR A 99 -8.99 2.56 -18.37
CA THR A 99 -10.43 2.77 -18.19
C THR A 99 -10.93 2.05 -16.95
N LEU A 100 -10.50 0.81 -16.74
CA LEU A 100 -10.86 0.02 -15.56
C LEU A 100 -10.38 0.66 -14.26
N VAL A 101 -9.13 1.15 -14.24
CA VAL A 101 -8.54 1.87 -13.10
C VAL A 101 -9.27 3.16 -12.81
N LYS A 102 -9.62 3.94 -13.85
CA LYS A 102 -10.41 5.16 -13.68
C LYS A 102 -11.78 4.85 -13.07
N ASN A 103 -12.46 3.80 -13.54
CA ASN A 103 -13.75 3.40 -13.00
C ASN A 103 -13.66 2.91 -11.54
N GLY A 104 -12.64 2.11 -11.20
CA GLY A 104 -12.42 1.66 -9.83
C GLY A 104 -12.04 2.79 -8.88
N TYR A 105 -11.20 3.73 -9.33
CA TYR A 105 -10.89 4.94 -8.57
C TYR A 105 -12.13 5.82 -8.36
N THR A 106 -12.95 6.06 -9.40
CA THR A 106 -14.21 6.81 -9.26
C THR A 106 -15.11 6.15 -8.23
N HIS A 107 -15.28 4.82 -8.29
CA HIS A 107 -16.07 4.09 -7.30
C HIS A 107 -15.53 4.32 -5.87
N LEU A 108 -14.22 4.18 -5.66
CA LEU A 108 -13.59 4.41 -4.36
C LEU A 108 -13.75 5.87 -3.88
N ALA A 109 -13.58 6.83 -4.77
CA ALA A 109 -13.61 8.26 -4.49
C ALA A 109 -15.03 8.77 -4.15
N ASP A 110 -16.05 8.21 -4.81
CA ASP A 110 -17.46 8.53 -4.57
C ASP A 110 -17.96 7.89 -3.27
N SER A 111 -17.38 6.75 -2.87
CA SER A 111 -17.72 6.03 -1.66
C SER A 111 -17.25 6.71 -0.38
N ASP A 112 -16.05 7.30 -0.36
CA ASP A 112 -15.49 7.94 0.83
C ASP A 112 -14.61 9.15 0.48
N LYS A 113 -15.02 10.33 0.95
CA LYS A 113 -14.35 11.61 0.65
C LYS A 113 -12.97 11.72 1.30
N ASP A 114 -12.76 11.07 2.44
CA ASP A 114 -11.47 11.07 3.13
C ASP A 114 -10.51 10.13 2.41
N VAL A 115 -10.98 8.97 1.94
CA VAL A 115 -10.21 8.10 1.04
C VAL A 115 -9.81 8.88 -0.21
N LYS A 116 -10.74 9.56 -0.87
CA LYS A 116 -10.44 10.38 -2.05
C LYS A 116 -9.35 11.41 -1.76
N LEU A 117 -9.52 12.20 -0.69
CA LEU A 117 -8.59 13.26 -0.33
C LEU A 117 -7.18 12.72 -0.11
N ILE A 118 -7.07 11.62 0.64
CA ILE A 118 -5.78 11.03 0.98
C ILE A 118 -5.16 10.32 -0.23
N PHE A 119 -5.95 9.63 -1.05
CA PHE A 119 -5.48 9.02 -2.29
C PHE A 119 -4.89 10.08 -3.22
N ASP A 120 -5.62 11.18 -3.43
CA ASP A 120 -5.18 12.29 -4.29
C ASP A 120 -3.94 13.00 -3.75
N LEU A 121 -3.75 13.02 -2.44
CA LEU A 121 -2.58 13.60 -1.80
C LEU A 121 -1.33 12.72 -1.96
N VAL A 122 -1.50 11.41 -1.78
CA VAL A 122 -0.38 10.46 -1.61
C VAL A 122 0.03 9.78 -2.92
N ILE A 123 -0.93 9.41 -3.76
CA ILE A 123 -0.67 8.67 -5.00
C ILE A 123 -0.42 9.66 -6.12
N HIS A 124 0.74 9.51 -6.77
CA HIS A 124 1.14 10.33 -7.92
C HIS A 124 1.26 9.52 -9.19
N THR A 125 1.50 8.20 -9.10
CA THR A 125 1.70 7.35 -10.27
C THR A 125 0.95 6.03 -10.17
N ILE A 126 0.28 5.65 -11.26
CA ILE A 126 -0.18 4.30 -11.55
C ILE A 126 0.40 3.89 -12.92
N PHE A 127 0.94 2.69 -13.02
CA PHE A 127 1.46 2.17 -14.29
C PHE A 127 1.20 0.68 -14.48
N PHE A 128 1.28 0.22 -15.74
CA PHE A 128 0.94 -1.14 -16.13
C PHE A 128 2.11 -1.93 -16.71
N ARG A 129 2.33 -3.12 -16.17
CA ARG A 129 3.29 -4.14 -16.67
C ARG A 129 2.80 -5.52 -16.32
N LYS A 130 2.95 -6.53 -17.16
CA LYS A 130 2.53 -7.90 -16.83
C LYS A 130 3.26 -8.40 -15.58
N SER A 131 2.64 -9.31 -14.82
CA SER A 131 3.38 -10.09 -13.83
C SER A 131 4.20 -11.15 -14.56
N THR A 132 5.43 -11.42 -14.13
CA THR A 132 6.17 -12.58 -14.65
C THR A 132 5.56 -13.88 -14.12
N SER A 133 5.44 -14.86 -14.99
CA SER A 133 4.92 -16.22 -14.71
C SER A 133 5.99 -17.19 -14.17
N SER A 134 7.16 -16.69 -13.74
CA SER A 134 8.27 -17.51 -13.25
C SER A 134 7.98 -18.23 -11.92
N SER A 135 6.90 -17.87 -11.24
CA SER A 135 6.35 -18.61 -10.11
C SER A 135 4.86 -18.85 -10.33
N ASN A 136 4.31 -19.93 -9.76
CA ASN A 136 2.87 -20.25 -9.77
C ASN A 136 2.00 -19.22 -9.01
N VAL A 137 2.51 -18.00 -8.78
CA VAL A 137 1.88 -16.91 -8.05
C VAL A 137 1.98 -15.65 -8.91
N SER A 138 0.90 -15.31 -9.61
CA SER A 138 0.76 -14.01 -10.28
C SER A 138 0.29 -12.97 -9.27
N SER A 139 0.99 -11.82 -9.17
CA SER A 139 0.52 -10.70 -8.36
C SER A 139 -0.35 -9.76 -9.17
N PHE A 140 -1.43 -9.23 -8.59
CA PHE A 140 -2.30 -8.24 -9.26
C PHE A 140 -1.62 -6.87 -9.41
N GLY A 141 -0.55 -6.65 -8.65
CA GLY A 141 0.22 -5.43 -8.66
C GLY A 141 1.06 -5.32 -7.41
N GLY A 142 1.39 -4.09 -7.01
CA GLY A 142 2.00 -3.84 -5.72
C GLY A 142 2.46 -2.41 -5.52
N SER A 143 2.94 -2.18 -4.32
CA SER A 143 3.63 -0.97 -3.88
C SER A 143 5.05 -1.29 -3.42
N SER A 144 5.92 -0.28 -3.40
CA SER A 144 7.27 -0.41 -2.86
C SER A 144 7.59 0.74 -1.91
N SER A 145 8.28 0.43 -0.80
CA SER A 145 8.74 1.44 0.17
C SER A 145 9.87 2.33 -0.38
N THR A 146 10.49 1.94 -1.50
CA THR A 146 11.47 2.75 -2.23
C THR A 146 10.81 3.71 -3.22
N ALA A 147 9.61 3.42 -3.72
CA ALA A 147 8.83 4.27 -4.61
C ALA A 147 7.45 4.60 -4.02
N ILE A 148 7.45 5.41 -2.96
CA ILE A 148 6.22 5.85 -2.29
C ILE A 148 5.38 6.70 -3.27
N GLY A 149 4.06 6.46 -3.26
CA GLY A 149 3.07 7.11 -4.12
C GLY A 149 2.96 6.53 -5.54
N SER A 150 3.67 5.44 -5.83
CA SER A 150 3.58 4.70 -7.10
C SER A 150 2.93 3.34 -6.91
N ILE A 151 1.92 3.04 -7.73
CA ILE A 151 1.22 1.76 -7.77
C ILE A 151 1.48 1.08 -9.11
N TRP A 152 1.97 -0.16 -9.06
CA TRP A 152 2.04 -1.03 -10.23
C TRP A 152 0.79 -1.90 -10.30
N ILE A 153 0.20 -2.06 -11.48
CA ILE A 153 -0.91 -3.00 -11.72
C ILE A 153 -0.55 -3.93 -12.87
N SER A 154 -0.74 -5.23 -12.63
CA SER A 154 -0.38 -6.25 -13.61
C SER A 154 -1.42 -6.53 -14.66
N GLY A 155 -2.69 -6.26 -14.36
CA GLY A 155 -3.80 -6.36 -15.31
C GLY A 155 -4.12 -7.79 -15.76
N HIS A 156 -3.69 -8.80 -15.02
CA HIS A 156 -4.06 -10.19 -15.25
C HIS A 156 -5.40 -10.51 -14.56
N GLY A 157 -6.10 -11.55 -15.05
CA GLY A 157 -7.41 -11.94 -14.55
C GLY A 157 -8.56 -11.08 -15.09
N ALA A 158 -9.78 -11.42 -14.69
CA ALA A 158 -11.01 -10.73 -15.05
C ALA A 158 -11.40 -9.76 -13.93
N LEU A 159 -10.67 -8.66 -13.82
CA LEU A 159 -10.90 -7.65 -12.78
C LEU A 159 -12.13 -6.78 -13.09
N THR A 160 -12.95 -6.55 -12.08
CA THR A 160 -14.06 -5.59 -12.11
C THR A 160 -13.63 -4.24 -11.53
N PRO A 161 -14.43 -3.16 -11.73
CA PRO A 161 -14.18 -1.89 -11.03
C PRO A 161 -14.19 -2.03 -9.50
N HIS A 162 -14.97 -2.95 -8.93
CA HIS A 162 -14.98 -3.22 -7.49
C HIS A 162 -13.68 -3.87 -7.02
N ASP A 163 -13.14 -4.83 -7.79
CA ASP A 163 -11.83 -5.42 -7.53
C ASP A 163 -10.73 -4.37 -7.54
N VAL A 164 -10.77 -3.48 -8.53
CA VAL A 164 -9.81 -2.38 -8.64
C VAL A 164 -9.96 -1.39 -7.49
N ALA A 165 -11.18 -1.04 -7.07
CA ALA A 165 -11.39 -0.14 -5.94
C ALA A 165 -10.78 -0.71 -4.64
N GLU A 166 -11.01 -2.00 -4.37
CA GLU A 166 -10.40 -2.68 -3.22
C GLU A 166 -8.88 -2.76 -3.33
N PHE A 167 -8.36 -3.04 -4.52
CA PHE A 167 -6.92 -3.06 -4.78
C PHE A 167 -6.28 -1.68 -4.59
N LEU A 168 -6.91 -0.60 -5.07
CA LEU A 168 -6.40 0.75 -4.85
C LEU A 168 -6.40 1.14 -3.38
N LEU A 169 -7.39 0.72 -2.59
CA LEU A 169 -7.41 0.92 -1.14
C LEU A 169 -6.32 0.10 -0.43
N HIS A 170 -6.10 -1.13 -0.88
CA HIS A 170 -5.01 -2.00 -0.40
C HIS A 170 -3.67 -1.28 -0.58
N GLU A 171 -3.37 -0.84 -1.80
CA GLU A 171 -2.08 -0.21 -2.10
C GLU A 171 -1.93 1.16 -1.45
N LEU A 172 -3.02 1.95 -1.36
CA LEU A 172 -3.02 3.17 -0.57
C LEU A 172 -2.62 2.88 0.88
N THR A 173 -3.14 1.83 1.48
CA THR A 173 -2.83 1.47 2.88
C THR A 173 -1.35 1.16 3.07
N HIS A 174 -0.72 0.46 2.12
CA HIS A 174 0.75 0.27 2.14
C HIS A 174 1.51 1.59 2.06
N HIS A 175 1.13 2.50 1.16
CA HIS A 175 1.78 3.80 1.06
C HIS A 175 1.62 4.65 2.32
N LEU A 176 0.46 4.60 2.97
CA LEU A 176 0.24 5.28 4.25
C LEU A 176 1.10 4.70 5.37
N LEU A 177 1.34 3.39 5.38
CA LEU A 177 2.29 2.77 6.29
C LEU A 177 3.72 3.20 6.01
N PHE A 178 4.15 3.22 4.75
CA PHE A 178 5.49 3.71 4.40
C PHE A 178 5.67 5.15 4.87
N ILE A 179 4.68 6.03 4.67
CA ILE A 179 4.72 7.42 5.16
C ILE A 179 4.84 7.47 6.69
N ASP A 180 4.06 6.66 7.40
CA ASP A 180 4.10 6.61 8.86
C ASP A 180 5.46 6.15 9.39
N GLU A 181 6.03 5.10 8.81
CA GLU A 181 7.37 4.57 9.13
C GLU A 181 8.50 5.60 8.94
N ARG A 182 8.30 6.58 8.05
CA ARG A 182 9.25 7.69 7.88
C ARG A 182 9.13 8.76 8.93
N CYS A 183 7.96 8.88 9.54
CA CYS A 183 7.71 9.85 10.59
C CYS A 183 8.01 9.25 11.97
N HIS A 184 7.81 7.93 12.12
CA HIS A 184 7.85 7.23 13.40
C HIS A 184 8.52 5.87 13.22
N GLU A 185 9.43 5.52 14.14
CA GLU A 185 10.01 4.18 14.16
C GLU A 185 8.92 3.14 14.47
N GLN A 186 8.80 2.11 13.62
CA GLN A 186 7.80 1.04 13.80
C GLN A 186 8.41 -0.31 14.16
N PHE A 187 9.62 -0.59 13.68
CA PHE A 187 10.23 -1.92 13.72
C PHE A 187 11.70 -1.84 14.10
N HIS A 188 12.15 -2.80 14.90
CA HIS A 188 13.58 -3.05 15.10
C HIS A 188 14.07 -4.02 14.01
N TYR A 189 14.44 -3.47 12.84
CA TYR A 189 14.76 -4.25 11.63
C TYR A 189 15.79 -5.36 11.85
N ALA A 190 16.83 -5.11 12.66
CA ALA A 190 17.85 -6.13 12.96
C ALA A 190 17.27 -7.39 13.64
N GLU A 191 16.15 -7.25 14.35
CA GLU A 191 15.50 -8.36 15.04
C GLU A 191 14.41 -9.01 14.18
N ILE A 192 13.60 -8.23 13.47
CA ILE A 192 12.46 -8.76 12.71
C ILE A 192 12.83 -9.55 11.45
N ILE A 193 14.07 -9.42 10.97
CA ILE A 193 14.60 -10.24 9.85
C ILE A 193 14.99 -11.65 10.26
N LYS A 194 15.09 -11.94 11.56
CA LYS A 194 15.50 -13.26 12.04
C LYS A 194 14.34 -14.26 11.89
N PRO A 195 14.52 -15.42 11.22
CA PRO A 195 13.42 -16.37 10.94
C PRO A 195 12.64 -16.85 12.17
N GLU A 196 13.28 -16.93 13.34
CA GLU A 196 12.64 -17.26 14.61
C GLU A 196 11.60 -16.24 15.07
N ASN A 197 11.66 -15.01 14.54
CA ASN A 197 10.72 -13.92 14.81
C ASN A 197 9.64 -13.80 13.72
N TYR A 198 9.57 -14.74 12.76
CA TYR A 198 8.56 -14.67 11.69
C TYR A 198 7.16 -15.06 12.20
N SER A 199 6.13 -14.46 11.60
CA SER A 199 4.72 -14.76 11.88
C SER A 199 3.92 -15.00 10.60
N THR A 200 2.73 -15.55 10.72
CA THR A 200 1.85 -15.86 9.59
C THR A 200 1.14 -14.60 9.12
N SER A 201 1.31 -14.21 7.85
CA SER A 201 0.64 -13.06 7.20
C SER A 201 -0.85 -13.29 6.94
N ALA A 202 -1.68 -12.28 7.18
CA ALA A 202 -3.15 -12.40 7.12
C ALA A 202 -3.68 -12.61 5.68
N LEU A 203 -3.04 -12.02 4.68
CA LEU A 203 -3.47 -12.10 3.28
C LEU A 203 -3.00 -13.38 2.59
N LEU A 204 -1.76 -13.81 2.85
CA LEU A 204 -1.14 -14.93 2.13
C LEU A 204 -1.08 -16.23 2.94
N GLY A 205 -1.28 -16.18 4.26
CA GLY A 205 -1.14 -17.36 5.13
C GLY A 205 0.28 -17.91 5.20
N LYS A 206 1.30 -17.10 4.87
CA LYS A 206 2.72 -17.51 4.84
C LYS A 206 3.48 -16.94 6.01
N LYS A 207 4.50 -17.66 6.49
CA LYS A 207 5.48 -17.16 7.48
C LYS A 207 6.42 -16.14 6.85
N ARG A 208 6.48 -14.93 7.42
CA ARG A 208 7.22 -13.78 6.88
C ARG A 208 7.79 -12.92 8.02
N PRO A 209 8.77 -12.04 7.74
CA PRO A 209 9.19 -10.99 8.67
C PRO A 209 8.02 -10.14 9.19
N LEU A 210 8.14 -9.60 10.40
CA LEU A 210 7.04 -8.92 11.07
C LEU A 210 6.54 -7.64 10.37
N ASP A 211 7.39 -6.91 9.63
CA ASP A 211 6.93 -5.77 8.84
C ASP A 211 5.85 -6.20 7.85
N LYS A 212 6.08 -7.30 7.10
CA LYS A 212 5.13 -7.85 6.14
C LYS A 212 3.86 -8.36 6.79
N VAL A 213 3.97 -8.97 7.97
CA VAL A 213 2.81 -9.49 8.71
C VAL A 213 1.95 -8.34 9.23
N VAL A 214 2.56 -7.33 9.86
CA VAL A 214 1.86 -6.14 10.35
C VAL A 214 1.19 -5.39 9.21
N HIS A 215 1.90 -5.15 8.10
CA HIS A 215 1.30 -4.53 6.91
C HIS A 215 0.08 -5.31 6.43
N SER A 216 0.20 -6.64 6.35
CA SER A 216 -0.90 -7.49 5.95
C SER A 216 -2.10 -7.41 6.91
N ILE A 217 -1.89 -7.33 8.23
CA ILE A 217 -2.97 -7.17 9.21
C ILE A 217 -3.71 -5.84 8.97
N LEU A 218 -2.96 -4.75 8.81
CA LEU A 218 -3.52 -3.41 8.68
C LEU A 218 -4.24 -3.22 7.34
N VAL A 219 -3.70 -3.78 6.26
CA VAL A 219 -4.37 -3.84 4.95
C VAL A 219 -5.66 -4.66 5.04
N SER A 220 -5.61 -5.86 5.63
CA SER A 220 -6.81 -6.69 5.80
C SER A 220 -7.90 -5.97 6.58
N HIS A 221 -7.53 -5.24 7.65
CA HIS A 221 -8.48 -4.46 8.43
C HIS A 221 -9.18 -3.37 7.61
N GLU A 222 -8.44 -2.61 6.80
CA GLU A 222 -9.02 -1.58 5.93
C GLU A 222 -9.93 -2.18 4.86
N ILE A 223 -9.55 -3.30 4.27
CA ILE A 223 -10.40 -4.04 3.33
C ILE A 223 -11.70 -4.48 4.01
N LEU A 224 -11.62 -5.09 5.19
CA LEU A 224 -12.80 -5.54 5.94
C LEU A 224 -13.73 -4.37 6.25
N ASN A 225 -13.19 -3.25 6.72
CA ASN A 225 -13.96 -2.04 6.99
C ASN A 225 -14.61 -1.47 5.72
N ALA A 226 -13.88 -1.40 4.61
CA ALA A 226 -14.39 -0.90 3.36
C ALA A 226 -15.48 -1.80 2.78
N ARG A 227 -15.31 -3.13 2.83
CA ARG A 227 -16.34 -4.10 2.41
C ARG A 227 -17.63 -3.96 3.22
N GLN A 228 -17.51 -3.69 4.53
CA GLN A 228 -18.66 -3.46 5.40
C GLN A 228 -19.36 -2.13 5.10
N LYS A 229 -18.58 -1.07 4.84
CA LYS A 229 -19.12 0.30 4.74
C LYS A 229 -19.58 0.71 3.35
N PHE A 230 -18.79 0.41 2.31
CA PHE A 230 -19.00 1.01 1.00
C PHE A 230 -18.60 0.19 -0.23
N LEU A 231 -17.76 -0.84 -0.12
CA LEU A 231 -17.37 -1.68 -1.27
C LEU A 231 -18.27 -2.91 -1.50
N ASN A 232 -19.10 -3.29 -0.51
CA ASN A 232 -19.95 -4.49 -0.51
C ASN A 232 -19.18 -5.76 -0.90
N GLY A 233 -18.68 -6.49 0.10
CA GLY A 233 -17.77 -7.65 -0.10
C GLY A 233 -18.28 -8.79 -0.99
N GLY A 234 -19.57 -8.83 -1.36
CA GLY A 234 -20.09 -9.80 -2.34
C GLY A 234 -19.63 -9.54 -3.79
N ASN A 235 -19.16 -8.33 -4.10
CA ASN A 235 -18.79 -7.90 -5.45
C ASN A 235 -17.28 -7.94 -5.72
N VAL A 236 -16.48 -8.40 -4.75
CA VAL A 236 -15.01 -8.38 -4.84
C VAL A 236 -14.43 -9.80 -4.77
N THR A 237 -13.45 -10.06 -5.63
CA THR A 237 -12.83 -11.37 -5.86
C THR A 237 -11.30 -11.35 -5.77
N ILE A 238 -10.68 -10.16 -5.80
CA ILE A 238 -9.22 -10.01 -5.82
C ILE A 238 -8.51 -10.43 -4.51
N HIS A 239 -9.19 -10.37 -3.36
CA HIS A 239 -8.69 -10.87 -2.07
C HIS A 239 -9.63 -11.93 -1.48
N PRO A 240 -9.17 -12.74 -0.48
CA PRO A 240 -9.99 -13.76 0.15
C PRO A 240 -11.36 -13.23 0.62
N LYS A 241 -12.36 -14.13 0.67
CA LYS A 241 -13.72 -13.81 1.17
C LYS A 241 -13.65 -13.20 2.57
N THR A 242 -14.60 -12.32 2.90
CA THR A 242 -14.63 -11.57 4.18
C THR A 242 -14.46 -12.44 5.42
N SER A 243 -15.12 -13.61 5.48
CA SER A 243 -14.98 -14.53 6.61
C SER A 243 -13.55 -15.08 6.74
N ILE A 244 -12.96 -15.53 5.64
CA ILE A 244 -11.58 -16.06 5.59
C ILE A 244 -10.59 -14.95 5.94
N LEU A 245 -10.77 -13.75 5.38
CA LEU A 245 -9.90 -12.61 5.65
C LEU A 245 -9.95 -12.19 7.13
N LYS A 246 -11.14 -12.17 7.74
CA LYS A 246 -11.33 -11.90 9.18
C LYS A 246 -10.66 -12.96 10.05
N GLU A 247 -10.85 -14.23 9.73
CA GLU A 247 -10.23 -15.36 10.43
C GLU A 247 -8.70 -15.29 10.37
N ASN A 248 -8.13 -15.16 9.17
CA ASN A 248 -6.68 -15.04 8.99
C ASN A 248 -6.11 -13.83 9.74
N THR A 249 -6.82 -12.69 9.73
CA THR A 249 -6.38 -11.48 10.44
C THR A 249 -6.36 -11.71 11.95
N ASN A 250 -7.39 -12.35 12.51
CA ASN A 250 -7.44 -12.72 13.92
C ASN A 250 -6.30 -13.68 14.29
N GLN A 251 -6.01 -14.67 13.43
CA GLN A 251 -4.90 -15.60 13.65
C GLN A 251 -3.55 -14.87 13.65
N SER A 252 -3.28 -14.02 12.66
CA SER A 252 -2.05 -13.24 12.58
C SER A 252 -1.85 -12.35 13.81
N ILE A 253 -2.91 -11.69 14.29
CA ILE A 253 -2.87 -10.87 15.52
C ILE A 253 -2.54 -11.74 16.74
N ALA A 254 -3.21 -12.88 16.88
CA ALA A 254 -2.97 -13.79 18.00
C ALA A 254 -1.52 -14.32 18.02
N GLU A 255 -0.98 -14.68 16.84
CA GLU A 255 0.41 -15.13 16.72
C GLU A 255 1.40 -14.05 17.13
N ILE A 256 1.24 -12.80 16.65
CA ILE A 256 2.14 -11.70 17.00
C ILE A 256 2.06 -11.39 18.50
N LEU A 257 0.85 -11.23 19.04
CA LEU A 257 0.67 -10.89 20.46
C LEU A 257 1.13 -12.01 21.41
N GLY A 258 1.24 -13.24 20.92
CA GLY A 258 1.82 -14.38 21.65
C GLY A 258 3.35 -14.41 21.70
N MET A 259 4.05 -13.55 20.95
CA MET A 259 5.52 -13.54 20.92
C MET A 259 6.12 -13.01 22.23
N LYS A 260 6.96 -13.82 22.88
CA LYS A 260 7.58 -13.49 24.18
C LYS A 260 8.48 -12.26 24.13
N ASN A 261 9.12 -12.01 23.00
CA ASN A 261 10.05 -10.91 22.76
C ASN A 261 9.41 -9.75 21.98
N LEU A 262 8.08 -9.67 21.85
CA LEU A 262 7.39 -8.70 20.98
C LEU A 262 7.85 -7.25 21.17
N ASN A 263 8.05 -6.83 22.42
CA ASN A 263 8.48 -5.45 22.74
C ASN A 263 9.90 -5.13 22.25
N ASN A 264 10.71 -6.13 21.89
CA ASN A 264 12.03 -5.97 21.27
C ASN A 264 11.97 -6.03 19.73
N LEU A 265 10.79 -6.30 19.16
CA LEU A 265 10.60 -6.48 17.72
C LEU A 265 9.90 -5.26 17.09
N ILE A 266 8.90 -4.73 17.78
CA ILE A 266 8.08 -3.61 17.32
C ILE A 266 7.99 -2.52 18.38
N THR A 267 7.75 -1.28 17.95
CA THR A 267 7.54 -0.16 18.86
C THR A 267 6.12 -0.14 19.45
N ASN A 268 5.92 0.67 20.50
CA ASN A 268 4.59 0.85 21.11
C ASN A 268 3.55 1.33 20.09
N ARG A 269 3.92 2.21 19.16
CA ARG A 269 3.03 2.70 18.09
C ARG A 269 2.49 1.55 17.23
N THR A 270 3.38 0.65 16.79
CA THR A 270 2.99 -0.53 16.00
C THR A 270 2.09 -1.47 16.79
N LYS A 271 2.39 -1.64 18.08
CA LYS A 271 1.56 -2.45 18.99
C LYS A 271 0.17 -1.86 19.17
N GLU A 272 0.05 -0.54 19.31
CA GLU A 272 -1.23 0.18 19.37
C GLU A 272 -2.06 -0.08 18.10
N PHE A 273 -1.46 -0.02 16.90
CA PHE A 273 -2.17 -0.34 15.66
C PHE A 273 -2.77 -1.75 15.67
N ILE A 274 -1.98 -2.75 16.08
CA ILE A 274 -2.44 -4.15 16.17
C ILE A 274 -3.60 -4.27 17.17
N MET A 275 -3.52 -3.57 18.29
CA MET A 275 -4.56 -3.57 19.33
C MET A 275 -5.84 -2.89 18.83
N THR A 276 -5.74 -1.75 18.16
CA THR A 276 -6.87 -1.08 17.51
C THR A 276 -7.55 -1.98 16.49
N VAL A 277 -6.78 -2.69 15.64
CA VAL A 277 -7.37 -3.65 14.70
C VAL A 277 -8.12 -4.75 15.46
N ARG A 278 -7.51 -5.34 16.49
CA ARG A 278 -8.13 -6.40 17.29
C ARG A 278 -9.46 -5.97 17.92
N GLU A 279 -9.52 -4.75 18.43
CA GLU A 279 -10.73 -4.21 19.06
C GLU A 279 -11.86 -3.98 18.05
N ASN A 280 -11.52 -3.56 16.84
CA ASN A 280 -12.47 -3.25 15.77
C ASN A 280 -12.84 -4.44 14.86
N LEU A 281 -12.20 -5.61 15.04
CA LEU A 281 -12.50 -6.81 14.27
C LEU A 281 -13.73 -7.59 14.76
N ASN A 282 -14.31 -7.22 15.91
CA ASN A 282 -15.45 -7.93 16.51
C ASN A 282 -16.73 -7.78 15.69
#